data_AF-A0A7Y1XXB4-F1
#
_entry.id   AF-A0A7Y1XXB4-F1
#
_cell.length_a   1.000
_cell.length_b   1.000
_cell.length_c   1.000
_cell.angle_alpha   90.00
_cell.angle_beta   90.00
_cell.angle_gamma   90.00
#
_symmetry.space_group_name_H-M   'P 1'
#
loop_
_entity.id
_entity.type
_entity.pdbx_description
1 polymer ?
#
loop_
_entity_poly.entity_id
_entity_poly.type
_entity_poly.pdbx_seq_one_letter_code
_entity_poly.pdbx_strand_id
1 'polypeptide(L)' 'MAQRKFAIDEMEKMPVKHATMTFSLGDGSDMTPFTMSYDYEPKGGPLAMLFGPIMDKQMHKGFNGFVDSLEPAAQAQATA' A
#
# COMPACT_ATOMS: atom_id res chain seq x y z
N MET A 1 5.33 -15.32 -16.83
CA MET A 1 5.35 -14.21 -15.85
C MET A 1 5.28 -14.81 -14.46
N ALA A 2 6.32 -14.68 -13.64
CA ALA A 2 6.32 -15.21 -12.27
C ALA A 2 5.65 -14.21 -11.32
N GLN A 3 4.53 -14.61 -10.70
CA GLN A 3 3.83 -13.80 -9.71
C GLN A 3 4.65 -13.77 -8.41
N ARG A 4 5.30 -12.64 -8.12
CA ARG A 4 5.97 -12.43 -6.84
C ARG A 4 4.92 -12.14 -5.77
N LYS A 5 4.85 -12.99 -4.74
CA LYS A 5 3.99 -12.80 -3.55
C LYS A 5 4.87 -12.26 -2.42
N PHE A 6 4.52 -11.11 -1.87
CA PHE A 6 5.12 -10.61 -0.64
C PHE A 6 4.33 -11.17 0.55
N ALA A 7 5.01 -11.79 1.51
CA ALA A 7 4.43 -12.19 2.79
C ALA A 7 4.82 -11.13 3.83
N ILE A 8 3.84 -10.51 4.47
CA ILE A 8 4.06 -9.68 5.66
C ILE A 8 3.84 -10.62 6.84
N ASP A 9 4.93 -11.17 7.37
CA ASP A 9 4.86 -12.21 8.41
C ASP A 9 4.57 -11.63 9.81
N GLU A 10 4.96 -10.38 10.08
CA GLU A 10 4.70 -9.74 11.37
C GLU A 10 4.66 -8.22 11.29
N MET A 11 3.67 -7.61 11.95
CA MET A 11 3.57 -6.16 12.16
C MET A 11 3.23 -5.89 13.63
N GLU A 12 4.22 -5.46 14.41
CA GLU A 12 4.00 -5.15 15.83
C GLU A 12 3.30 -3.80 16.03
N LYS A 13 2.31 -3.75 16.94
CA LYS A 13 1.67 -2.54 17.49
C LYS A 13 0.94 -1.61 16.51
N MET A 14 0.41 -2.13 15.40
CA MET A 14 -0.48 -1.37 14.51
C MET A 14 -1.80 -1.03 15.23
N PRO A 15 -2.36 0.18 15.11
CA PRO A 15 -3.72 0.52 15.60
C PRO A 15 -4.82 -0.05 14.68
N VAL A 16 -4.49 -1.05 13.87
CA VAL A 16 -5.35 -1.70 12.88
C VAL A 16 -5.42 -3.18 13.21
N LYS A 17 -6.64 -3.71 13.32
CA LYS A 17 -6.94 -5.10 13.67
C LYS A 17 -6.88 -6.01 12.43
N HIS A 18 -7.44 -5.54 11.33
CA HIS A 18 -7.39 -6.20 10.02
C HIS A 18 -7.19 -5.15 8.94
N ALA A 19 -6.43 -5.51 7.90
CA ALA A 19 -6.29 -4.70 6.70
C ALA A 19 -6.20 -5.59 5.47
N THR A 20 -6.82 -5.12 4.38
CA THR A 20 -6.69 -5.71 3.05
C THR A 20 -6.11 -4.64 2.14
N MET A 21 -5.05 -4.99 1.45
CA MET A 21 -4.37 -4.12 0.50
C MET A 21 -4.35 -4.80 -0.86
N THR A 22 -4.87 -4.12 -1.88
CA THR A 22 -4.88 -4.65 -3.25
C THR A 22 -4.04 -3.75 -4.13
N PHE A 23 -3.15 -4.38 -4.89
CA PHE A 23 -2.35 -3.73 -5.91
C PHE A 23 -2.76 -4.27 -7.28
N SER A 24 -3.13 -3.38 -8.19
CA SER A 24 -3.44 -3.75 -9.57
C SER A 24 -2.52 -3.02 -10.52
N LEU A 25 -1.88 -3.79 -11.40
CA LEU A 25 -1.10 -3.29 -12.52
C LEU A 25 -1.92 -3.53 -13.78
N GLY A 26 -2.18 -2.47 -14.54
CA GLY A 26 -2.81 -2.56 -15.85
C GLY A 26 -1.79 -2.73 -16.97
N ASP A 27 -2.22 -3.26 -18.09
CA ASP A 27 -1.43 -3.22 -19.32
C ASP A 27 -1.59 -1.85 -19.97
N GLY A 28 -0.47 -1.16 -20.23
CA GLY A 28 -0.44 0.09 -20.98
C GLY A 28 0.75 0.14 -21.92
N SER A 29 0.62 0.84 -23.04
CA SER A 29 1.64 0.85 -24.10
C SER A 29 2.88 1.66 -23.72
N ASP A 30 2.68 2.79 -23.04
CA ASP A 30 3.74 3.77 -22.75
C ASP A 30 4.01 3.87 -21.24
N MET A 31 3.00 3.58 -20.41
CA MET A 31 3.08 3.55 -18.95
C MET A 31 2.23 2.39 -18.43
N THR A 32 2.64 1.77 -17.33
CA THR A 32 1.85 0.75 -16.62
C THR A 32 0.94 1.42 -15.58
N PRO A 33 -0.39 1.45 -15.77
CA PRO A 33 -1.29 2.00 -14.76
C PRO A 33 -1.17 1.21 -13.47
N PHE A 34 -0.99 1.90 -12.34
CA PHE A 34 -0.93 1.30 -11.02
C PHE A 34 -2.07 1.85 -10.17
N THR A 35 -2.87 0.95 -9.60
CA THR A 35 -3.88 1.30 -8.60
C THR A 35 -3.65 0.54 -7.31
N MET A 36 -3.92 1.22 -6.20
CA MET A 36 -3.79 0.69 -4.86
C MET A 36 -5.08 0.97 -4.09
N SER A 37 -5.68 -0.07 -3.53
CA SER A 37 -6.79 0.07 -2.58
C SER A 37 -6.38 -0.46 -1.21
N TYR A 38 -6.89 0.19 -0.16
CA TYR A 38 -6.58 -0.16 1.21
C TYR A 38 -7.83 -0.03 2.08
N ASP A 39 -8.31 -1.16 2.57
CA ASP A 39 -9.44 -1.25 3.50
C ASP A 39 -8.91 -1.74 4.86
N TYR A 40 -9.40 -1.14 5.94
CA TYR A 40 -8.92 -1.50 7.28
C TYR A 40 -9.98 -1.40 8.38
N GLU A 41 -9.79 -2.19 9.43
CA GLU A 41 -10.56 -2.15 10.67
C GLU A 41 -9.66 -1.62 11.80
N PRO A 42 -9.93 -0.45 12.41
CA PRO A 42 -9.13 0.08 13.51
C PRO A 42 -9.31 -0.71 14.82
N LYS A 43 -8.26 -0.76 15.65
CA LYS A 43 -8.32 -1.29 17.03
C LYS A 43 -8.96 -0.24 17.95
N GLY A 44 -9.86 -0.66 18.84
CA GLY A 44 -10.37 0.19 19.93
C GLY A 44 -11.85 0.60 19.86
N GLY A 45 -12.66 -0.02 18.99
CA GLY A 45 -14.10 0.22 18.95
C GLY A 45 -14.49 1.58 18.36
N PRO A 46 -15.72 2.09 18.61
CA PRO A 46 -16.26 3.28 17.94
C PRO A 46 -15.43 4.56 18.11
N LEU A 47 -14.70 4.70 19.22
CA LEU A 47 -13.83 5.85 19.47
C LEU A 47 -12.58 5.85 18.58
N ALA A 48 -12.15 4.68 18.09
CA ALA A 48 -11.03 4.59 17.15
C ALA A 48 -11.39 5.18 15.78
N MET A 49 -12.68 5.21 15.40
CA MET A 49 -13.12 5.86 14.17
C MET A 49 -12.90 7.38 14.17
N LEU A 50 -12.81 8.02 15.34
CA LEU A 50 -12.49 9.45 15.45
C LEU A 50 -11.07 9.75 14.96
N PHE A 51 -10.16 8.77 15.05
CA PHE A 51 -8.80 8.88 14.53
C PHE A 51 -8.68 8.44 13.06
N GLY A 52 -9.77 7.97 12.45
CA GLY A 52 -9.83 7.53 11.05
C GLY A 52 -9.19 8.53 10.08
N PRO A 53 -9.56 9.83 10.09
CA PRO A 53 -8.97 10.81 9.18
C PRO A 53 -7.45 11.00 9.34
N ILE A 54 -6.93 10.86 10.56
CA ILE A 54 -5.49 10.96 10.82
C ILE A 54 -4.78 9.72 10.28
N MET A 55 -5.35 8.55 10.51
CA MET A 55 -4.87 7.27 9.98
C MET A 55 -4.85 7.27 8.46
N ASP A 56 -5.94 7.73 7.82
CA ASP A 56 -6.06 7.85 6.38
C ASP A 56 -4.97 8.76 5.82
N LYS A 57 -4.71 9.92 6.45
CA LYS A 57 -3.67 10.84 6.02
C LYS A 57 -2.25 10.23 6.12
N GLN A 58 -1.97 9.50 7.20
CA GLN A 58 -0.68 8.83 7.37
C GLN A 58 -0.48 7.71 6.35
N MET A 59 -1.51 6.89 6.13
CA MET A 59 -1.48 5.82 5.13
C MET A 59 -1.33 6.38 3.74
N HIS A 60 -2.11 7.41 3.38
CA HIS A 60 -2.01 8.07 2.08
C HIS A 60 -0.60 8.64 1.84
N LYS A 61 0.02 9.25 2.86
CA LYS A 61 1.40 9.74 2.76
C LYS A 61 2.40 8.60 2.54
N GLY A 62 2.28 7.51 3.32
CA GLY A 62 3.13 6.33 3.17
C GLY A 62 2.99 5.68 1.80
N PHE A 63 1.76 5.56 1.31
CA PHE A 63 1.45 4.98 0.00
C PHE A 63 1.97 5.84 -1.15
N ASN A 64 1.81 7.16 -1.09
CA ASN A 64 2.39 8.04 -2.10
C ASN A 64 3.92 7.91 -2.13
N GLY A 65 4.56 7.87 -0.96
CA GLY A 65 6.01 7.62 -0.89
C GLY A 65 6.41 6.26 -1.48
N PHE A 66 5.60 5.22 -1.29
CA PHE A 66 5.81 3.92 -1.93
C PHE A 66 5.66 4.02 -3.44
N VAL A 67 4.61 4.65 -3.96
CA VAL A 67 4.38 4.86 -5.40
C VAL A 67 5.53 5.64 -6.03
N ASP A 68 5.96 6.73 -5.40
CA ASP A 68 7.09 7.54 -5.86
C ASP A 68 8.41 6.74 -5.91
N SER A 69 8.54 5.70 -5.08
CA SER A 69 9.71 4.81 -5.08
C SER A 69 9.69 3.74 -6.17
N LEU A 70 8.52 3.45 -6.77
CA LEU A 70 8.39 2.39 -7.77
C LEU A 70 9.12 2.72 -9.07
N GLU A 71 9.02 3.95 -9.55
CA GLU A 71 9.62 4.38 -10.81
C GLU A 71 11.18 4.30 -10.76
N PRO A 72 11.87 4.88 -9.75
CA PRO A 72 13.32 4.70 -9.61
C PRO A 72 13.74 3.23 -9.48
N ALA A 73 12.96 2.42 -8.76
CA ALA A 73 13.26 1.00 -8.58
C ALA A 73 13.10 0.20 -9.89
N ALA A 74 12.08 0.52 -10.69
CA ALA A 74 11.88 -0.09 -12.00
C ALA A 74 13.02 0.27 -12.97
N GLN A 75 13.44 1.53 -12.99
CA GLN A 75 14.57 1.99 -13.80
C GLN A 75 15.89 1.33 -13.39
N ALA A 76 16.14 1.17 -12.10
CA ALA A 76 17.31 0.46 -11.59
C ALA A 76 17.34 -1.02 -12.00
N GLN A 77 16.17 -1.68 -12.07
CA GLN A 77 16.10 -3.07 -12.55
C GLN A 77 16.21 -3.20 -14.07
N ALA A 78 15.75 -2.23 -14.84
CA ALA A 78 15.88 -2.24 -16.30
C ALA A 78 17.32 -2.01 -16.80
N THR A 79 18.18 -1.46 -15.94
CA THR A 79 19.59 -1.16 -16.24
C THR A 79 20.59 -2.18 -15.67
N ALA A 80 20.09 -3.19 -14.93
CA ALA A 80 20.87 -4.31 -14.36
C ALA A 80 20.77 -5.57 -15.24
#